data_AF-A0A7S0HWW8-F1
#
_entry.id   AF-A0A7S0HWW8-F1
#
_cell.length_a   1.000
_cell.length_b   1.000
_cell.length_c   1.000
_cell.angle_alpha   90.00
_cell.angle_beta   90.00
_cell.angle_gamma   90.00
#
_symmetry.space_group_name_H-M   'P 1'
#
loop_
_entity.id
_entity.type
_entity.pdbx_description
1 polymer ?
#
loop_
_entity_poly.entity_id
_entity_poly.type
_entity_poly.pdbx_seq_one_letter_code
_entity_poly.pdbx_strand_id
1 'polypeptide(L)'
;AAAGTWWICGEMMAACAVVYLLFKLLLQPHVPKVEVPLEDDAERMDELHGRRKLDPRTAHPRDAGAGRIQCWDPCTMDDLGVVEAFTPSRVHEAIRAARAAQGEWRKSTWEERRQLMRTMRRSLTDNMDAIVRVACRDSGKTKVDAMLGEVLTTCEKLRWLESSGARWLKPEWRESGLLNLHKSSRVEFHPVGVVGAIVPWNYPFHNVFNPLTAALFAGNAIVIKTSEYASWSTKYYGRLIQLCLQAAGAPRDLVQIVT
;
A
#
# COMPACT_ATOMS: atom_id res chain seq x y z
N ALA A 1 59.49 3.75 -10.77
CA ALA A 1 58.82 3.10 -9.62
C ALA A 1 57.36 3.52 -9.45
N ALA A 2 56.97 4.78 -9.71
CA ALA A 2 55.60 5.25 -9.45
C ALA A 2 54.51 4.77 -10.44
N ALA A 3 54.85 4.31 -11.65
CA ALA A 3 53.85 3.91 -12.66
C ALA A 3 53.17 2.56 -12.39
N GLY A 4 53.85 1.63 -11.70
CA GLY A 4 53.29 0.31 -11.39
C GLY A 4 52.25 0.33 -10.27
N THR A 5 52.32 1.31 -9.37
CA THR A 5 51.41 1.43 -8.21
C THR A 5 50.01 1.89 -8.60
N TRP A 6 49.86 2.74 -9.62
CA TRP A 6 48.55 3.20 -10.10
C TRP A 6 47.75 2.08 -10.77
N TRP A 7 48.42 1.16 -11.46
CA TRP A 7 47.80 0.01 -12.10
C TRP A 7 47.25 -0.97 -11.06
N ILE A 8 48.03 -1.27 -10.02
CA ILE A 8 47.60 -2.13 -8.90
C ILE A 8 46.41 -1.52 -8.14
N CYS A 9 46.42 -0.20 -7.90
CA CYS A 9 45.29 0.50 -7.28
C CYS A 9 44.02 0.42 -8.15
N GLY A 10 44.16 0.56 -9.48
CA GLY A 10 43.05 0.44 -10.42
C GLY A 10 42.43 -0.97 -10.44
N GLU A 11 43.27 -2.01 -10.49
CA GLU A 11 42.80 -3.40 -10.43
C GLU A 11 42.15 -3.74 -9.10
N MET A 12 42.70 -3.26 -7.99
CA MET A 12 42.12 -3.47 -6.67
C MET A 12 40.77 -2.77 -6.50
N MET A 13 40.61 -1.55 -7.04
CA MET A 13 39.31 -0.86 -7.06
C MET A 13 38.29 -1.60 -7.94
N ALA A 14 38.70 -2.10 -9.11
CA ALA A 14 37.82 -2.90 -9.97
C ALA A 14 37.40 -4.20 -9.29
N ALA A 15 38.33 -4.92 -8.64
CA ALA A 15 38.02 -6.12 -7.87
C ALA A 15 37.06 -5.84 -6.72
N CYS A 16 37.29 -4.77 -5.95
CA CYS A 16 36.37 -4.33 -4.89
C CYS A 16 34.98 -3.98 -5.43
N ALA A 17 34.89 -3.31 -6.60
CA ALA A 17 33.62 -2.99 -7.24
C ALA A 17 32.87 -4.26 -7.70
N VAL A 18 33.58 -5.24 -8.27
CA VAL A 18 33.01 -6.53 -8.67
C VAL A 18 32.53 -7.31 -7.45
N VAL A 19 33.33 -7.39 -6.38
CA VAL A 19 32.92 -8.04 -5.13
C VAL A 19 31.70 -7.34 -4.51
N TYR A 20 31.68 -6.00 -4.50
CA TYR A 20 30.53 -5.23 -4.03
C TYR A 20 29.27 -5.48 -4.88
N LEU A 21 29.40 -5.53 -6.20
CA LEU A 21 28.29 -5.83 -7.12
C LEU A 21 27.80 -7.26 -6.95
N LEU A 22 28.69 -8.25 -6.84
CA LEU A 22 28.36 -9.65 -6.56
C LEU A 22 27.66 -9.78 -5.20
N PHE A 23 28.17 -9.12 -4.17
CA PHE A 23 27.56 -9.09 -2.85
C PHE A 23 26.16 -8.46 -2.89
N LYS A 24 26.00 -7.34 -3.61
CA LYS A 24 24.71 -6.71 -3.88
C LYS A 24 23.76 -7.60 -4.66
N LEU A 25 24.25 -8.40 -5.60
CA LEU A 25 23.44 -9.31 -6.41
C LEU A 25 22.99 -10.52 -5.59
N LEU A 26 23.91 -11.10 -4.82
CA LEU A 26 23.71 -12.31 -4.01
C LEU A 26 22.89 -12.03 -2.74
N LEU A 27 22.96 -10.81 -2.20
CA LEU A 27 22.19 -10.41 -1.01
C LEU A 27 20.95 -9.59 -1.34
N GLN A 28 20.46 -9.64 -2.58
CA GLN A 28 19.15 -9.06 -2.84
C GLN A 28 18.10 -9.79 -2.01
N PRO A 29 17.32 -9.07 -1.20
CA PRO A 29 16.28 -9.69 -0.42
C PRO A 29 15.29 -10.35 -1.38
N HIS A 30 15.03 -11.63 -1.17
CA HIS A 30 14.04 -12.35 -1.96
C HIS A 30 12.67 -11.68 -1.74
N VAL A 31 12.12 -11.09 -2.79
CA VAL A 31 10.77 -10.50 -2.75
C VAL A 31 9.81 -11.54 -3.30
N PRO A 32 8.87 -12.08 -2.51
CA PRO A 32 7.94 -13.10 -2.99
C PRO A 32 7.06 -12.54 -4.12
N LYS A 33 6.66 -13.42 -5.04
CA LYS A 33 5.67 -13.08 -6.08
C LYS A 33 4.28 -13.23 -5.48
N VAL A 34 3.40 -12.27 -5.73
CA VAL A 34 2.00 -12.33 -5.32
C VAL A 34 1.12 -12.32 -6.55
N GLU A 35 0.36 -13.39 -6.73
CA GLU A 35 -0.64 -13.51 -7.78
C GLU A 35 -2.01 -13.27 -7.17
N VAL A 36 -2.73 -12.26 -7.67
CA VAL A 36 -4.04 -11.89 -7.14
C VAL A 36 -5.12 -12.49 -8.04
N PRO A 37 -6.01 -13.36 -7.51
CA PRO A 37 -7.09 -13.92 -8.32
C PRO A 37 -8.10 -12.83 -8.69
N LEU A 38 -8.56 -12.89 -9.94
CA LEU A 38 -9.67 -12.07 -10.45
C LEU A 38 -10.97 -12.85 -10.26
N GLU A 39 -11.80 -12.42 -9.30
CA GLU A 39 -12.96 -13.19 -8.83
C GLU A 39 -14.26 -12.78 -9.53
N ASP A 40 -14.38 -11.50 -9.90
CA ASP A 40 -15.53 -10.95 -10.62
C ASP A 40 -15.26 -10.92 -12.14
N ASP A 41 -16.29 -11.16 -12.96
CA ASP A 41 -16.19 -10.94 -14.41
C ASP A 41 -15.85 -9.49 -14.73
N ALA A 42 -16.31 -8.56 -13.89
CA ALA A 42 -15.95 -7.16 -13.98
C ALA A 42 -14.45 -6.90 -13.72
N GLU A 43 -13.75 -7.78 -13.03
CA GLU A 43 -12.29 -7.71 -12.88
C GLU A 43 -11.54 -8.30 -14.08
N ARG A 44 -12.16 -9.23 -14.83
CA ARG A 44 -11.51 -9.97 -15.93
C ARG A 44 -11.74 -9.34 -17.30
N MET A 45 -12.95 -8.85 -17.56
CA MET A 45 -13.40 -8.48 -18.90
C MET A 45 -13.34 -6.96 -19.10
N ASP A 46 -12.93 -6.51 -20.29
CA ASP A 46 -13.01 -5.08 -20.67
C ASP A 46 -14.48 -4.65 -20.88
N GLU A 47 -15.30 -5.52 -21.46
CA GLU A 47 -16.72 -5.27 -21.75
C GLU A 47 -17.63 -6.20 -20.94
N LEU A 48 -18.73 -5.66 -20.41
CA LEU A 48 -19.70 -6.40 -19.62
C LEU A 48 -21.03 -6.55 -20.38
N HIS A 49 -21.12 -7.58 -21.22
CA HIS A 49 -22.33 -7.84 -21.98
C HIS A 49 -23.48 -8.34 -21.09
N GLY A 50 -24.69 -7.85 -21.34
CA GLY A 50 -25.92 -8.35 -20.70
C GLY A 50 -26.13 -7.90 -19.25
N ARG A 51 -25.30 -6.99 -18.71
CA ARG A 51 -25.53 -6.40 -17.39
C ARG A 51 -26.72 -5.44 -17.43
N ARG A 52 -27.46 -5.39 -16.32
CA ARG A 52 -28.47 -4.36 -16.09
C ARG A 52 -27.76 -3.00 -16.09
N LYS A 53 -28.33 -2.02 -16.80
CA LYS A 53 -27.86 -0.64 -16.78
C LYS A 53 -28.65 0.19 -15.79
N LEU A 54 -27.95 0.98 -14.98
CA LEU A 54 -28.54 1.96 -14.07
C LEU A 54 -28.79 3.27 -14.83
N ASP A 55 -29.75 4.07 -14.36
CA ASP A 55 -30.01 5.39 -14.94
C ASP A 55 -29.02 6.42 -14.35
N PRO A 56 -28.17 7.07 -15.16
CA PRO A 56 -27.15 8.01 -14.67
C PRO A 56 -27.72 9.22 -13.94
N ARG A 57 -29.01 9.55 -14.14
CA ARG A 57 -29.65 10.70 -13.48
C ARG A 57 -30.14 10.38 -12.08
N THR A 58 -30.34 9.10 -11.78
CA THR A 58 -30.98 8.65 -10.53
C THR A 58 -30.10 7.70 -9.73
N ALA A 59 -29.09 7.08 -10.34
CA ALA A 59 -28.18 6.15 -9.68
C ALA A 59 -27.48 6.80 -8.48
N HIS A 60 -27.67 6.20 -7.31
CA HIS A 60 -27.08 6.65 -6.06
C HIS A 60 -26.60 5.44 -5.23
N PRO A 61 -25.49 5.55 -4.47
CA PRO A 61 -24.96 4.39 -3.74
C PRO A 61 -25.93 3.82 -2.67
N ARG A 62 -26.93 4.60 -2.24
CA ARG A 62 -27.96 4.17 -1.27
C ARG A 62 -29.14 3.41 -1.89
N ASP A 63 -29.19 3.25 -3.22
CA ASP A 63 -30.33 2.63 -3.91
C ASP A 63 -30.50 1.14 -3.57
N ALA A 64 -29.44 0.48 -3.10
CA ALA A 64 -29.49 -0.91 -2.65
C ALA A 64 -30.23 -1.10 -1.30
N GLY A 65 -30.72 -0.03 -0.67
CA GLY A 65 -31.39 -0.07 0.62
C GLY A 65 -30.44 -0.13 1.82
N ALA A 66 -31.00 -0.20 3.02
CA ALA A 66 -30.22 -0.13 4.27
C ALA A 66 -29.16 -1.24 4.37
N GLY A 67 -27.95 -0.88 4.81
CA GLY A 67 -26.85 -1.81 4.99
C GLY A 67 -26.14 -2.24 3.71
N ARG A 68 -26.46 -1.64 2.56
CA ARG A 68 -25.86 -1.97 1.26
C ARG A 68 -25.48 -0.71 0.49
N ILE A 69 -24.42 -0.83 -0.30
CA ILE A 69 -23.91 0.18 -1.22
C ILE A 69 -24.07 -0.38 -2.62
N GLN A 70 -24.86 0.29 -3.45
CA GLN A 70 -24.98 -0.02 -4.87
C GLN A 70 -23.72 0.47 -5.60
N CYS A 71 -23.10 -0.38 -6.42
CA CYS A 71 -21.95 -0.03 -7.24
C CYS A 71 -22.28 -0.18 -8.73
N TRP A 72 -21.69 0.66 -9.56
CA TRP A 72 -21.88 0.64 -11.01
C TRP A 72 -20.65 1.18 -11.71
N ASP A 73 -20.47 0.81 -12.97
CA ASP A 73 -19.46 1.39 -13.84
C ASP A 73 -19.96 2.76 -14.33
N PRO A 74 -19.31 3.89 -13.97
CA PRO A 74 -19.79 5.22 -14.35
C PRO A 74 -19.66 5.51 -15.86
N CYS A 75 -18.87 4.73 -16.62
CA CYS A 75 -18.73 4.89 -18.08
C CYS A 75 -19.87 4.21 -18.84
N THR A 76 -20.29 3.03 -18.39
CA THR A 76 -21.26 2.17 -19.10
C THR A 76 -22.62 2.09 -18.42
N MET A 77 -22.68 2.53 -17.16
CA MET A 77 -23.77 2.36 -16.21
C MET A 77 -24.09 0.89 -15.88
N ASP A 78 -23.17 -0.04 -16.15
CA ASP A 78 -23.38 -1.46 -15.84
C ASP A 78 -23.38 -1.71 -14.32
N ASP A 79 -24.33 -2.53 -13.86
CA ASP A 79 -24.45 -2.95 -12.47
C ASP A 79 -23.27 -3.84 -12.04
N LEU A 80 -22.45 -3.32 -11.12
CA LEU A 80 -21.32 -4.02 -10.51
C LEU A 80 -21.70 -4.76 -9.23
N GLY A 81 -23.00 -4.79 -8.92
CA GLY A 81 -23.56 -5.42 -7.73
C GLY A 81 -23.47 -4.51 -6.51
N VAL A 82 -23.50 -5.16 -5.35
CA VAL A 82 -23.55 -4.47 -4.05
C VAL A 82 -22.34 -4.79 -3.18
N VAL A 83 -22.00 -3.83 -2.34
CA VAL A 83 -21.05 -3.98 -1.23
C VAL A 83 -21.81 -3.76 0.08
N GLU A 84 -21.40 -4.46 1.14
CA GLU A 84 -22.00 -4.27 2.44
C GLU A 84 -21.59 -2.91 3.04
N ALA A 85 -22.56 -2.16 3.59
CA ALA A 85 -22.26 -0.99 4.41
C ALA A 85 -22.06 -1.44 5.86
N PHE A 86 -20.87 -1.21 6.41
CA PHE A 86 -20.52 -1.62 7.76
C PHE A 86 -21.33 -0.82 8.79
N THR A 87 -21.85 -1.54 9.77
CA THR A 87 -22.45 -0.92 10.95
C THR A 87 -21.36 -0.36 11.88
N PRO A 88 -21.70 0.58 12.78
CA PRO A 88 -20.76 1.07 13.78
C PRO A 88 -20.11 -0.04 14.63
N SER A 89 -20.86 -1.11 14.94
CA SER A 89 -20.32 -2.25 15.69
C SER A 89 -19.25 -3.01 14.90
N ARG A 90 -19.45 -3.24 13.60
CA ARG A 90 -18.46 -3.89 12.73
C ARG A 90 -17.21 -3.03 12.52
N VAL A 91 -17.37 -1.71 12.44
CA VAL A 91 -16.21 -0.78 12.43
C VAL A 91 -15.40 -0.92 13.73
N HIS A 92 -16.07 -0.97 14.89
CA HIS A 92 -15.38 -1.20 16.16
C HIS A 92 -14.67 -2.57 16.22
N GLU A 93 -15.25 -3.62 15.65
CA GLU A 93 -14.60 -4.93 15.53
C GLU A 93 -13.33 -4.86 14.68
N ALA A 94 -13.39 -4.21 13.52
CA ALA A 94 -12.23 -3.98 12.66
C ALA A 94 -11.13 -3.21 13.39
N ILE A 95 -11.47 -2.15 14.13
CA ILE A 95 -10.51 -1.39 14.93
C ILE A 95 -9.86 -2.26 16.01
N ARG A 96 -10.61 -3.14 16.68
CA ARG A 96 -10.07 -4.07 17.69
C ARG A 96 -9.10 -5.08 17.08
N ALA A 97 -9.45 -5.67 15.92
CA ALA A 97 -8.58 -6.59 15.20
C ALA A 97 -7.27 -5.89 14.78
N ALA A 98 -7.38 -4.69 14.20
CA ALA A 98 -6.23 -3.86 13.82
C ALA A 98 -5.35 -3.51 15.03
N ARG A 99 -5.95 -3.22 16.20
CA ARG A 99 -5.22 -2.93 17.44
C ARG A 99 -4.40 -4.12 17.91
N ALA A 100 -4.96 -5.33 17.85
CA ALA A 100 -4.25 -6.55 18.22
C ALA A 100 -3.06 -6.80 17.28
N ALA A 101 -3.30 -6.75 15.97
CA ALA A 101 -2.26 -6.87 14.94
C ALA A 101 -1.15 -5.81 15.09
N GLN A 102 -1.51 -4.57 15.44
CA GLN A 102 -0.54 -3.50 15.67
C GLN A 102 0.40 -3.78 16.86
N GLY A 103 -0.10 -4.43 17.91
CA GLY A 103 0.69 -4.78 19.09
C GLY A 103 1.83 -5.74 18.77
N GLU A 104 1.66 -6.58 17.75
CA GLU A 104 2.70 -7.39 17.15
C GLU A 104 3.58 -6.56 16.20
N TRP A 105 2.96 -5.89 15.23
CA TRP A 105 3.68 -5.19 14.16
C TRP A 105 4.58 -4.04 14.66
N ARG A 106 4.25 -3.39 15.78
CA ARG A 106 5.13 -2.35 16.37
C ARG A 106 6.52 -2.86 16.73
N LYS A 107 6.68 -4.17 16.94
CA LYS A 107 7.95 -4.83 17.27
C LYS A 107 8.78 -5.17 16.03
N SER A 108 8.20 -5.03 14.83
CA SER A 108 8.91 -5.27 13.57
C SER A 108 10.12 -4.35 13.42
N THR A 109 11.17 -4.92 12.88
CA THR A 109 12.41 -4.28 12.46
C THR A 109 12.21 -3.42 11.21
N TRP A 110 13.16 -2.52 10.95
CA TRP A 110 13.16 -1.75 9.71
C TRP A 110 13.21 -2.62 8.46
N GLU A 111 13.87 -3.78 8.53
CA GLU A 111 14.00 -4.65 7.37
C GLU A 111 12.71 -5.40 7.07
N GLU A 112 11.97 -5.87 8.08
CA GLU A 112 10.63 -6.45 7.88
C GLU A 112 9.65 -5.44 7.27
N ARG A 113 9.68 -4.19 7.76
CA ARG A 113 8.84 -3.11 7.20
C ARG A 113 9.22 -2.78 5.76
N ARG A 114 10.51 -2.73 5.44
CA ARG A 114 11.01 -2.57 4.06
C ARG A 114 10.62 -3.74 3.18
N GLN A 115 10.69 -4.96 3.69
CA GLN A 115 10.34 -6.16 2.96
C GLN A 115 8.85 -6.16 2.57
N LEU A 116 7.98 -5.70 3.47
CA LEU A 116 6.58 -5.47 3.13
C LEU A 116 6.42 -4.43 2.02
N MET A 117 7.14 -3.30 2.08
CA MET A 117 7.07 -2.28 1.02
C MET A 117 7.55 -2.83 -0.33
N ARG A 118 8.66 -3.59 -0.35
CA ARG A 118 9.16 -4.27 -1.56
C ARG A 118 8.15 -5.25 -2.12
N THR A 119 7.52 -6.03 -1.25
CA THR A 119 6.50 -7.02 -1.61
C THR A 119 5.29 -6.32 -2.21
N MET A 120 4.80 -5.25 -1.58
CA MET A 120 3.72 -4.43 -2.15
C MET A 120 4.12 -3.86 -3.49
N ARG A 121 5.28 -3.19 -3.61
CA ARG A 121 5.73 -2.56 -4.85
C ARG A 121 5.84 -3.56 -5.99
N ARG A 122 6.44 -4.72 -5.75
CA ARG A 122 6.51 -5.80 -6.75
C ARG A 122 5.12 -6.28 -7.14
N SER A 123 4.24 -6.50 -6.17
CA SER A 123 2.87 -6.95 -6.42
C SER A 123 2.09 -5.93 -7.24
N LEU A 124 2.30 -4.63 -7.02
CA LEU A 124 1.68 -3.57 -7.81
C LEU A 124 2.17 -3.57 -9.25
N THR A 125 3.47 -3.76 -9.48
CA THR A 125 4.02 -3.82 -10.84
C THR A 125 3.60 -5.10 -11.57
N ASP A 126 3.60 -6.24 -10.89
CA ASP A 126 3.27 -7.54 -11.47
C ASP A 126 1.77 -7.64 -11.82
N ASN A 127 0.90 -6.90 -11.12
CA ASN A 127 -0.56 -6.90 -11.32
C ASN A 127 -1.09 -5.56 -11.88
N MET A 128 -0.22 -4.75 -12.52
CA MET A 128 -0.54 -3.38 -12.95
C MET A 128 -1.78 -3.30 -13.84
N ASP A 129 -1.90 -4.17 -14.84
CA ASP A 129 -3.03 -4.15 -15.79
C ASP A 129 -4.37 -4.41 -15.09
N ALA A 130 -4.39 -5.34 -14.13
CA ALA A 130 -5.57 -5.64 -13.34
C ALA A 130 -5.95 -4.46 -12.43
N ILE A 131 -4.97 -3.85 -11.76
CA ILE A 131 -5.20 -2.68 -10.91
C ILE A 131 -5.77 -1.52 -11.73
N VAL A 132 -5.16 -1.22 -12.89
CA VAL A 132 -5.62 -0.15 -13.79
C VAL A 132 -7.06 -0.42 -14.24
N ARG A 133 -7.36 -1.64 -14.68
CA ARG A 133 -8.71 -2.02 -15.10
C ARG A 133 -9.74 -1.84 -13.99
N VAL A 134 -9.44 -2.33 -12.79
CA VAL A 134 -10.32 -2.21 -11.62
C VAL A 134 -10.54 -0.74 -11.23
N ALA A 135 -9.49 0.07 -11.21
CA ALA A 135 -9.59 1.50 -10.89
C ALA A 135 -10.42 2.26 -11.94
N CYS A 136 -10.19 2.00 -13.23
CA CYS A 136 -10.98 2.57 -14.32
C CYS A 136 -12.45 2.17 -14.24
N ARG A 137 -12.72 0.89 -13.95
CA ARG A 137 -14.09 0.36 -13.88
C ARG A 137 -14.93 1.00 -12.77
N ASP A 138 -14.32 1.28 -11.62
CA ASP A 138 -15.04 1.81 -10.47
C ASP A 138 -15.13 3.35 -10.50
N SER A 139 -14.12 4.03 -11.06
CA SER A 139 -14.07 5.50 -11.02
C SER A 139 -14.34 6.21 -12.36
N GLY A 140 -14.39 5.46 -13.46
CA GLY A 140 -14.57 6.01 -14.82
C GLY A 140 -13.37 6.76 -15.41
N LYS A 141 -12.20 6.67 -14.78
CA LYS A 141 -10.99 7.36 -15.28
C LYS A 141 -10.39 6.65 -16.48
N THR A 142 -9.56 7.38 -17.24
CA THR A 142 -8.81 6.78 -18.33
C THR A 142 -7.72 5.84 -17.83
N LYS A 143 -7.34 4.84 -18.64
CA LYS A 143 -6.24 3.90 -18.30
C LYS A 143 -4.92 4.62 -18.07
N VAL A 144 -4.67 5.70 -18.80
CA VAL A 144 -3.46 6.53 -18.64
C VAL A 144 -3.46 7.24 -17.28
N ASP A 145 -4.59 7.84 -16.89
CA ASP A 145 -4.70 8.52 -15.59
C ASP A 145 -4.61 7.54 -14.42
N ALA A 146 -5.23 6.35 -14.53
CA ALA A 146 -5.11 5.29 -13.54
C ALA A 146 -3.65 4.81 -13.41
N MET A 147 -2.98 4.56 -14.52
CA MET A 147 -1.59 4.08 -14.51
C MET A 147 -0.64 5.11 -13.92
N LEU A 148 -0.63 6.34 -14.46
CA LEU A 148 0.34 7.38 -14.07
C LEU A 148 -0.02 7.96 -12.70
N GLY A 149 -1.29 8.34 -12.51
CA GLY A 149 -1.77 9.05 -11.34
C GLY A 149 -2.04 8.17 -10.13
N GLU A 150 -2.23 6.86 -10.32
CA GLU A 150 -2.46 5.94 -9.19
C GLU A 150 -1.36 4.93 -9.00
N VAL A 151 -1.15 4.05 -9.97
CA VAL A 151 -0.28 2.90 -9.78
C VAL A 151 1.18 3.33 -9.67
N LEU A 152 1.68 4.07 -10.67
CA LEU A 152 3.08 4.51 -10.68
C LEU A 152 3.39 5.50 -9.56
N THR A 153 2.46 6.41 -9.24
CA THR A 153 2.62 7.33 -8.10
C THR A 153 2.72 6.58 -6.78
N THR A 154 1.93 5.52 -6.59
CA THR A 154 2.01 4.66 -5.40
C THR A 154 3.31 3.84 -5.37
N CYS A 155 3.73 3.28 -6.51
CA CYS A 155 5.02 2.57 -6.63
C CYS A 155 6.20 3.48 -6.30
N GLU A 156 6.17 4.75 -6.72
CA GLU A 156 7.20 5.73 -6.40
C GLU A 156 7.27 6.00 -4.90
N LYS A 157 6.12 6.17 -4.25
CA LYS A 157 6.07 6.32 -2.79
C LYS A 157 6.66 5.10 -2.07
N LEU A 158 6.31 3.89 -2.50
CA LEU A 158 6.86 2.65 -1.93
C LEU A 158 8.39 2.60 -2.08
N ARG A 159 8.91 2.91 -3.28
CA ARG A 159 10.36 3.01 -3.55
C ARG A 159 11.03 4.03 -2.62
N TRP A 160 10.40 5.17 -2.40
CA TRP A 160 10.91 6.19 -1.47
C TRP A 160 10.91 5.70 -0.01
N LEU A 161 9.84 5.03 0.44
CA LEU A 161 9.78 4.45 1.79
C LEU A 161 10.84 3.36 2.01
N GLU A 162 11.05 2.49 1.02
CA GLU A 162 12.09 1.45 1.03
C GLU A 162 13.49 2.05 1.26
N SER A 163 13.83 3.08 0.48
CA SER A 163 15.15 3.69 0.49
C SER A 163 15.37 4.64 1.67
N SER A 164 14.39 5.50 1.95
CA SER A 164 14.56 6.68 2.80
C SER A 164 13.69 6.67 4.05
N GLY A 165 12.63 5.86 4.11
CA GLY A 165 11.65 5.91 5.20
C GLY A 165 12.28 5.74 6.59
N ALA A 166 13.19 4.77 6.75
CA ALA A 166 13.82 4.51 8.03
C ALA A 166 14.67 5.69 8.53
N ARG A 167 15.22 6.52 7.63
CA ARG A 167 16.00 7.71 7.99
C ARG A 167 15.17 8.71 8.79
N TRP A 168 13.90 8.88 8.42
CA TRP A 168 12.99 9.85 9.00
C TRP A 168 12.37 9.42 10.34
N LEU A 169 12.59 8.17 10.74
CA LEU A 169 12.09 7.62 12.00
C LEU A 169 13.23 7.27 12.98
N LYS A 170 14.47 7.64 12.65
CA LYS A 170 15.61 7.46 13.56
C LYS A 170 15.54 8.47 14.71
N PRO A 171 16.02 8.10 15.92
CA PRO A 171 16.15 9.05 17.00
C PRO A 171 17.04 10.23 16.61
N GLU A 172 16.62 11.43 16.99
CA GLU A 172 17.37 12.66 16.75
C GLU A 172 17.87 13.26 18.05
N TRP A 173 19.18 13.45 18.18
CA TRP A 173 19.78 14.03 19.38
C TRP A 173 19.63 15.55 19.39
N ARG A 174 19.54 16.11 20.60
CA ARG A 174 19.43 17.54 20.86
C ARG A 174 20.47 17.97 21.88
N GLU A 175 21.01 19.16 21.69
CA GLU A 175 21.91 19.76 22.68
C GLU A 175 21.15 20.03 23.98
N SER A 176 21.76 19.66 25.11
CA SER A 176 21.14 19.82 26.45
C SER A 176 21.58 21.12 27.15
N GLY A 177 22.46 21.91 26.52
CA GLY A 177 23.06 23.12 27.06
C GLY A 177 24.20 22.86 28.05
N LEU A 178 25.07 23.86 28.23
CA LEU A 178 26.31 23.76 29.02
C LEU A 178 26.10 23.39 30.49
N LEU A 179 24.98 23.80 31.08
CA LEU A 179 24.67 23.47 32.48
C LEU A 179 24.18 22.03 32.68
N ASN A 180 23.83 21.32 31.60
CA ASN A 180 23.34 19.95 31.63
C ASN A 180 24.25 18.97 30.87
N LEU A 181 25.57 19.17 30.89
CA LEU A 181 26.53 18.28 30.21
C LEU A 181 26.47 16.81 30.67
N HIS A 182 25.91 16.57 31.86
CA HIS A 182 25.67 15.23 32.41
C HIS A 182 24.35 14.58 31.93
N LYS A 183 23.57 15.26 31.09
CA LYS A 183 22.30 14.78 30.53
C LYS A 183 22.41 14.64 29.01
N SER A 184 21.62 13.72 28.46
CA SER A 184 21.48 13.56 27.02
C SER A 184 20.01 13.62 26.63
N SER A 185 19.71 14.36 25.56
CA SER A 185 18.35 14.61 25.08
C SER A 185 18.18 14.07 23.67
N ARG A 186 17.10 13.34 23.42
CA ARG A 186 16.75 12.84 22.09
C ARG A 186 15.25 12.85 21.85
N VAL A 187 14.87 12.97 20.58
CA VAL A 187 13.51 12.79 20.07
C VAL A 187 13.40 11.39 19.48
N GLU A 188 12.38 10.65 19.87
CA GLU A 188 12.06 9.33 19.32
C GLU A 188 10.67 9.35 18.67
N PHE A 189 10.53 8.58 17.59
CA PHE A 189 9.27 8.46 16.85
C PHE A 189 8.66 7.09 17.12
N HIS A 190 7.54 7.07 17.83
CA HIS A 190 6.81 5.85 18.14
C HIS A 190 5.51 5.78 17.34
N PRO A 191 5.06 4.58 16.92
CA PRO A 191 3.77 4.42 16.28
C PRO A 191 2.63 4.84 17.23
N VAL A 192 1.66 5.57 16.70
CA VAL A 192 0.46 6.03 17.43
C VAL A 192 -0.54 4.90 17.69
N GLY A 193 -0.45 3.80 16.95
CA GLY A 193 -1.31 2.64 17.10
C GLY A 193 -2.14 2.37 15.85
N VAL A 194 -3.46 2.52 15.95
CA VAL A 194 -4.38 2.34 14.80
C VAL A 194 -4.70 3.70 14.21
N VAL A 195 -4.42 3.88 12.93
CA VAL A 195 -4.76 5.08 12.15
C VAL A 195 -6.09 4.86 11.43
N GLY A 196 -6.99 5.85 11.47
CA GLY A 196 -8.19 5.87 10.64
C GLY A 196 -7.97 6.73 9.40
N ALA A 197 -8.24 6.20 8.21
CA ALA A 197 -8.19 6.95 6.96
C ALA A 197 -9.57 6.93 6.29
N ILE A 198 -10.12 8.09 5.95
CA ILE A 198 -11.36 8.23 5.19
C ILE A 198 -11.00 8.79 3.83
N VAL A 199 -11.23 8.03 2.77
CA VAL A 199 -10.60 8.27 1.47
C VAL A 199 -11.63 8.50 0.35
N PRO A 200 -11.41 9.50 -0.53
CA PRO A 200 -12.36 9.85 -1.59
C PRO A 200 -12.25 8.93 -2.82
N TRP A 201 -13.25 9.04 -3.71
CA TRP A 201 -13.45 8.17 -4.88
C TRP A 201 -12.60 8.51 -6.10
N ASN A 202 -11.99 9.70 -6.17
CA ASN A 202 -11.36 10.20 -7.39
C ASN A 202 -10.04 9.49 -7.76
N TYR A 203 -9.32 8.92 -6.79
CA TYR A 203 -8.13 8.08 -6.99
C TYR A 203 -8.22 6.86 -6.06
N PRO A 204 -9.15 5.93 -6.34
CA PRO A 204 -9.56 4.93 -5.36
C PRO A 204 -8.45 3.96 -4.96
N PHE A 205 -7.52 3.66 -5.86
CA PHE A 205 -6.34 2.86 -5.55
C PHE A 205 -5.31 3.67 -4.76
N HIS A 206 -4.90 4.83 -5.27
CA HIS A 206 -3.86 5.63 -4.61
C HIS A 206 -4.30 6.11 -3.23
N ASN A 207 -5.56 6.55 -3.09
CA ASN A 207 -6.06 7.06 -1.83
C ASN A 207 -6.14 5.97 -0.75
N VAL A 208 -6.28 4.69 -1.12
CA VAL A 208 -6.16 3.56 -0.19
C VAL A 208 -4.70 3.31 0.17
N PHE A 209 -3.83 3.14 -0.83
CA PHE A 209 -2.43 2.71 -0.60
C PHE A 209 -1.54 3.81 -0.03
N ASN A 210 -1.83 5.09 -0.29
CA ASN A 210 -1.04 6.22 0.18
C ASN A 210 -1.00 6.28 1.73
N PRO A 211 -2.12 6.43 2.47
CA PRO A 211 -2.07 6.42 3.93
C PRO A 211 -1.66 5.05 4.48
N LEU A 212 -2.04 3.95 3.83
CA LEU A 212 -1.68 2.59 4.23
C LEU A 212 -0.17 2.41 4.33
N THR A 213 0.56 2.67 3.24
CA THR A 213 2.00 2.41 3.18
C THR A 213 2.78 3.25 4.20
N ALA A 214 2.36 4.50 4.43
CA ALA A 214 2.95 5.34 5.48
C ALA A 214 2.66 4.80 6.89
N ALA A 215 1.41 4.40 7.17
CA ALA A 215 1.02 3.86 8.46
C ALA A 215 1.80 2.59 8.80
N LEU A 216 1.84 1.62 7.87
CA LEU A 216 2.50 0.35 8.06
C LEU A 216 4.01 0.51 8.24
N PHE A 217 4.65 1.37 7.46
CA PHE A 217 6.09 1.63 7.58
C PHE A 217 6.45 2.30 8.92
N ALA A 218 5.59 3.16 9.44
CA ALA A 218 5.75 3.75 10.76
C ALA A 218 5.47 2.78 11.93
N GLY A 219 4.97 1.56 11.66
CA GLY A 219 4.65 0.56 12.69
C GLY A 219 3.22 0.67 13.24
N ASN A 220 2.33 1.35 12.51
CA ASN A 220 0.91 1.45 12.83
C ASN A 220 0.12 0.36 12.10
N ALA A 221 -1.07 0.06 12.62
CA ALA A 221 -2.14 -0.55 11.83
C ALA A 221 -3.03 0.55 11.25
N ILE A 222 -3.87 0.20 10.28
CA ILE A 222 -4.76 1.17 9.63
C ILE A 222 -6.14 0.58 9.37
N VAL A 223 -7.17 1.40 9.59
CA VAL A 223 -8.56 1.15 9.16
C VAL A 223 -8.93 2.20 8.13
N ILE A 224 -9.37 1.77 6.95
CA ILE A 224 -9.59 2.63 5.78
C ILE A 224 -11.08 2.59 5.41
N LYS A 225 -11.76 3.72 5.50
CA LYS A 225 -13.12 3.91 4.95
C LYS A 225 -13.03 4.48 3.55
N THR A 226 -13.48 3.73 2.56
CA THR A 226 -13.53 4.19 1.16
C THR A 226 -14.84 4.87 0.82
N SER A 227 -14.83 5.80 -0.13
CA SER A 227 -16.07 6.38 -0.63
C SER A 227 -17.00 5.32 -1.20
N GLU A 228 -18.29 5.48 -0.95
CA GLU A 228 -19.38 4.65 -1.47
C GLU A 228 -19.43 4.62 -3.01
N TYR A 229 -18.90 5.66 -3.67
CA TYR A 229 -18.77 5.75 -5.12
C TYR A 229 -17.59 4.94 -5.70
N ALA A 230 -16.71 4.41 -4.87
CA ALA A 230 -15.58 3.58 -5.29
C ALA A 230 -15.35 2.40 -4.34
N SER A 231 -16.46 1.78 -3.93
CA SER A 231 -16.45 0.68 -2.98
C SER A 231 -16.29 -0.70 -3.64
N TRP A 232 -16.60 -0.84 -4.94
CA TRP A 232 -16.49 -2.15 -5.61
C TRP A 232 -15.02 -2.58 -5.75
N SER A 233 -14.14 -1.66 -6.15
CA SER A 233 -12.70 -1.92 -6.34
C SER A 233 -11.98 -2.34 -5.05
N THR A 234 -12.55 -2.02 -3.88
CA THR A 234 -11.98 -2.39 -2.58
C THR A 234 -11.91 -3.88 -2.34
N LYS A 235 -12.77 -4.68 -2.99
CA LYS A 235 -12.71 -6.15 -2.93
C LYS A 235 -11.37 -6.65 -3.46
N TYR A 236 -10.99 -6.17 -4.65
CA TYR A 236 -9.72 -6.51 -5.27
C TYR A 236 -8.53 -5.93 -4.49
N TYR A 237 -8.59 -4.66 -4.06
CA TYR A 237 -7.52 -4.06 -3.26
C TYR A 237 -7.31 -4.79 -1.93
N GLY A 238 -8.40 -5.17 -1.27
CA GLY A 238 -8.38 -5.95 -0.04
C GLY A 238 -7.66 -7.29 -0.22
N ARG A 239 -8.00 -8.06 -1.27
CA ARG A 239 -7.30 -9.32 -1.61
C ARG A 239 -5.81 -9.10 -1.86
N LEU A 240 -5.47 -8.11 -2.70
CA LEU A 240 -4.07 -7.76 -2.99
C LEU A 240 -3.29 -7.41 -1.72
N ILE A 241 -3.86 -6.59 -0.84
CA ILE A 241 -3.22 -6.20 0.44
C ILE A 241 -3.03 -7.43 1.34
N GLN A 242 -4.05 -8.26 1.50
CA GLN A 242 -4.00 -9.45 2.34
C GLN A 242 -2.92 -10.44 1.87
N LEU A 243 -2.82 -10.67 0.56
CA LEU A 243 -1.78 -11.52 -0.01
C LEU A 243 -0.38 -10.92 0.17
N CYS A 244 -0.23 -9.60 0.06
CA CYS A 244 1.05 -8.93 0.35
C CYS A 244 1.45 -9.06 1.83
N LEU A 245 0.50 -8.89 2.75
CA LEU A 245 0.74 -9.07 4.19
C LEU A 245 1.18 -10.49 4.49
N GLN A 246 0.46 -11.48 3.96
CA GLN A 246 0.79 -12.90 4.11
C GLN A 246 2.18 -13.22 3.56
N ALA A 247 2.49 -12.79 2.34
CA ALA A 247 3.77 -13.06 1.69
C ALA A 247 4.96 -12.42 2.42
N ALA A 248 4.75 -11.28 3.08
CA ALA A 248 5.76 -10.62 3.89
C ALA A 248 5.82 -11.10 5.35
N GLY A 249 4.95 -12.03 5.76
CA GLY A 249 4.85 -12.49 7.15
C GLY A 249 4.31 -11.44 8.12
N ALA A 250 3.58 -10.43 7.62
CA ALA A 250 2.95 -9.41 8.44
C ALA A 250 1.60 -9.90 9.01
N PRO A 251 1.16 -9.39 10.17
CA PRO A 251 -0.12 -9.75 10.75
C PRO A 251 -1.29 -9.50 9.78
N ARG A 252 -2.17 -10.49 9.63
CA ARG A 252 -3.32 -10.45 8.70
C ARG A 252 -4.20 -9.21 8.87
N ASP A 253 -4.50 -8.86 10.12
CA ASP A 253 -5.47 -7.83 10.44
C ASP A 253 -4.87 -6.41 10.52
N LEU A 254 -3.62 -6.24 10.08
CA LEU A 254 -2.90 -4.96 10.13
C LEU A 254 -3.56 -3.86 9.28
N VAL A 255 -4.29 -4.26 8.25
CA VAL A 255 -5.09 -3.38 7.40
C VAL A 255 -6.53 -3.87 7.39
N GLN A 256 -7.46 -2.96 7.69
CA GLN A 256 -8.90 -3.20 7.57
C GLN A 256 -9.48 -2.20 6.58
N ILE A 257 -10.23 -2.67 5.59
CA ILE A 257 -11.04 -1.80 4.73
C ILE A 257 -12.49 -1.94 5.20
N VAL A 258 -13.13 -0.82 5.44
CA VAL A 258 -14.53 -0.72 5.86
C VAL A 258 -15.28 0.15 4.86
N THR A 259 -16.53 -0.20 4.56
CA THR A 259 -17.36 0.48 3.57
C THR A 259 -18.60 1.09 4.19
#